data_AF-A0A0Q0PFY4-F1
#
_entry.id   AF-A0A0Q0PFY4-F1
#
_cell.length_a   1.000
_cell.length_b   1.000
_cell.length_c   1.000
_cell.angle_alpha   90.00
_cell.angle_beta   90.00
_cell.angle_gamma   90.00
#
_symmetry.space_group_name_H-M   'P 1'
#
loop_
_entity.id
_entity.type
_entity.pdbx_description
1 polymer ?
#
loop_
_entity_poly.entity_id
_entity_poly.type
_entity_poly.pdbx_seq_one_letter_code
_entity_poly.pdbx_strand_id
1 'polypeptide(L)'
;MKNLDDVTYFLKVATDILFVKNPISTSMGVLFGIILHGFVSVLSPFFTVFELIRNSTITVFHFLAVGIFGFNIKNYVNRHKVKPEIENAILLIEQQLSQGKLTRIEAKQQYRLLISKAVENARFQNEQQDISRSQN
;
A
#
# COMPACT_ATOMS: atom_id res chain seq x y z
N MET A 1 -3.58 20.16 -25.25
CA MET A 1 -4.12 18.79 -25.10
C MET A 1 -3.23 17.88 -24.24
N LYS A 2 -1.88 17.95 -24.27
CA LYS A 2 -0.99 17.14 -23.39
C LYS A 2 -1.33 17.16 -21.88
N ASN A 3 -1.85 18.26 -21.33
CA ASN A 3 -2.10 18.36 -19.88
C ASN A 3 -3.31 17.58 -19.36
N LEU A 4 -4.34 17.33 -20.17
CA LEU A 4 -5.54 16.65 -19.69
C LEU A 4 -5.32 15.15 -19.55
N ASP A 5 -4.57 14.56 -20.48
CA ASP A 5 -4.24 13.14 -20.48
C ASP A 5 -3.35 12.81 -19.27
N ASP A 6 -2.36 13.65 -18.99
CA ASP A 6 -1.47 13.50 -17.83
C ASP A 6 -2.23 13.61 -16.50
N VAL A 7 -3.10 14.63 -16.36
CA VAL A 7 -3.91 14.81 -15.15
C VAL A 7 -4.86 13.63 -14.94
N THR A 8 -5.53 13.18 -16.01
CA THR A 8 -6.43 12.03 -15.95
C THR A 8 -5.67 10.76 -15.56
N TYR A 9 -4.47 10.58 -16.09
CA TYR A 9 -3.60 9.46 -15.73
C TYR A 9 -3.21 9.51 -14.24
N PHE A 10 -2.75 10.66 -13.73
CA PHE A 10 -2.41 10.80 -12.32
C PHE A 10 -3.63 10.60 -11.40
N LEU A 11 -4.79 11.11 -11.79
CA LEU A 11 -6.03 10.94 -11.04
C LEU A 11 -6.45 9.47 -10.99
N LYS A 12 -6.35 8.76 -12.11
CA LYS A 12 -6.61 7.31 -12.17
C LYS A 12 -5.66 6.56 -11.25
N VAL A 13 -4.36 6.82 -11.35
CA VAL A 13 -3.35 6.15 -10.51
C VAL A 13 -3.57 6.43 -9.02
N ALA A 14 -3.85 7.68 -8.65
CA ALA A 14 -4.13 8.06 -7.27
C ALA A 14 -5.39 7.35 -6.76
N THR A 15 -6.47 7.35 -7.53
CA THR A 15 -7.73 6.69 -7.18
C THR A 15 -7.54 5.18 -7.04
N ASP A 16 -6.83 4.54 -7.97
CA ASP A 16 -6.53 3.11 -7.91
C ASP A 16 -5.72 2.75 -6.66
N ILE A 17 -4.68 3.53 -6.33
CA ILE A 17 -3.86 3.26 -5.13
C ILE A 17 -4.69 3.44 -3.86
N LEU A 18 -5.42 4.54 -3.76
CA LEU A 18 -6.11 4.91 -2.52
C LEU A 18 -7.36 4.07 -2.28
N PHE A 19 -8.18 3.85 -3.30
CA PHE A 19 -9.50 3.24 -3.14
C PHE A 19 -9.58 1.79 -3.60
N VAL A 20 -8.70 1.34 -4.50
CA VAL A 20 -8.70 -0.06 -4.98
C VAL A 20 -7.67 -0.90 -4.26
N LYS A 21 -6.41 -0.44 -4.21
CA LYS A 21 -5.31 -1.23 -3.64
C LYS A 21 -5.27 -1.17 -2.11
N ASN A 22 -5.52 0.00 -1.53
CA ASN A 22 -5.40 0.21 -0.08
C ASN A 22 -6.67 0.82 0.57
N PRO A 23 -7.88 0.27 0.33
CA PRO A 23 -9.14 0.88 0.79
C PRO A 23 -9.21 1.04 2.31
N ILE A 24 -8.69 0.06 3.07
CA ILE A 24 -8.71 0.07 4.53
C ILE A 24 -7.80 1.19 5.07
N SER A 25 -6.56 1.29 4.59
CA SER A 25 -5.62 2.34 5.01
C SER A 25 -6.16 3.73 4.68
N THR A 26 -6.75 3.91 3.52
CA THR A 26 -7.36 5.19 3.12
C THR A 26 -8.55 5.54 3.99
N SER A 27 -9.45 4.60 4.27
CA SER A 27 -10.61 4.81 5.15
C SER A 27 -10.19 5.17 6.57
N MET A 28 -9.18 4.47 7.12
CA MET A 28 -8.61 4.79 8.43
C MET A 28 -7.93 6.15 8.46
N GLY A 29 -7.23 6.51 7.38
CA GLY A 29 -6.63 7.83 7.23
C GLY A 29 -7.66 8.96 7.20
N VAL A 30 -8.78 8.77 6.50
CA VAL A 30 -9.90 9.72 6.50
C VAL A 30 -10.49 9.88 7.90
N LEU A 31 -10.82 8.75 8.55
CA LEU A 31 -11.39 8.77 9.91
C LEU A 31 -10.43 9.45 10.89
N PHE A 32 -9.15 9.11 10.84
CA PHE A 32 -8.12 9.72 11.66
C PHE A 32 -8.01 11.23 11.40
N GLY A 33 -8.03 11.68 10.15
CA GLY A 33 -8.01 13.10 9.80
C GLY A 33 -9.19 13.87 10.37
N ILE A 34 -10.41 13.31 10.31
CA ILE A 34 -11.61 13.91 10.91
C ILE A 34 -11.48 14.01 12.43
N ILE A 35 -11.08 12.93 13.09
CA ILE A 35 -10.90 12.88 14.54
C ILE A 35 -9.84 13.90 14.98
N LEU A 36 -8.70 13.95 14.27
CA LEU A 36 -7.61 14.86 14.58
C LEU A 36 -8.02 16.32 14.39
N HIS A 37 -8.74 16.65 13.31
CA HIS A 37 -9.30 17.97 13.11
C HIS A 37 -10.25 18.37 14.24
N GLY A 38 -11.14 17.45 14.66
CA GLY A 38 -12.05 17.68 15.78
C GLY A 38 -11.31 17.92 17.09
N PHE A 39 -10.29 17.09 17.37
CA PHE A 39 -9.47 17.20 18.57
C PHE A 39 -8.71 18.54 18.63
N VAL A 40 -8.05 18.94 17.54
CA VAL A 40 -7.37 20.23 17.43
C VAL A 40 -8.36 21.40 17.58
N SER A 41 -9.55 21.29 17.00
CA SER A 41 -10.59 22.32 17.11
C SER A 41 -11.07 22.51 18.55
N VAL A 42 -11.27 21.41 19.29
CA VAL A 42 -11.70 21.45 20.70
C VAL A 42 -10.58 21.97 21.61
N LEU A 43 -9.32 21.65 21.31
CA LEU A 43 -8.17 22.12 22.08
C LEU A 43 -7.68 23.52 21.69
N SER A 44 -8.11 24.05 20.54
CA SER A 44 -7.74 25.38 20.05
C SER A 44 -7.88 26.50 21.09
N PRO A 45 -8.98 26.62 21.86
CA PRO A 45 -9.11 27.69 22.86
C PRO A 45 -8.18 27.52 24.08
N PHE A 46 -7.57 26.35 24.28
CA PHE A 46 -6.74 26.06 25.45
C PHE A 46 -5.24 26.28 25.22
N PHE A 47 -4.78 26.35 23.97
CA PHE A 47 -3.36 26.59 23.68
C PHE A 47 -3.17 27.72 22.66
N THR A 48 -2.36 28.71 23.02
CA THR A 48 -1.97 29.85 22.18
C THR A 48 -1.21 29.42 20.90
N VAL A 49 -0.57 28.25 20.89
CA VAL A 49 0.05 27.66 19.69
C VAL A 49 -0.99 27.36 18.60
N PHE A 50 -2.22 27.02 18.99
CA PHE A 50 -3.30 26.81 18.02
C PHE A 50 -3.90 28.11 17.49
N GLU A 51 -3.61 29.29 18.06
CA GLU A 51 -4.01 30.56 17.44
C GLU A 51 -3.23 30.83 16.14
N LEU A 52 -1.96 30.43 16.07
CA LEU A 52 -1.18 30.43 14.82
C LEU A 52 -1.82 29.50 13.78
N ILE A 53 -2.26 28.32 14.21
CA ILE A 53 -2.96 27.36 13.32
C ILE A 53 -4.34 27.88 12.93
N ARG A 54 -5.06 28.58 13.81
CA ARG A 54 -6.37 29.19 13.54
C ARG A 54 -6.27 30.38 12.58
N ASN A 55 -5.19 31.15 12.67
CA ASN A 55 -4.88 32.23 11.73
C ASN A 55 -4.27 31.71 10.42
N SER A 56 -3.77 30.48 10.40
CA SER A 56 -3.37 29.80 9.18
C SER A 56 -4.61 29.20 8.49
N THR A 57 -4.60 29.16 7.15
CA THR A 57 -5.68 28.59 6.33
C THR A 57 -5.70 27.04 6.37
N ILE A 58 -5.40 26.44 7.52
CA ILE A 58 -5.41 24.99 7.68
C ILE A 58 -6.87 24.53 7.83
N THR A 59 -7.39 24.00 6.74
CA THR A 59 -8.73 23.41 6.66
C THR A 59 -8.71 21.91 6.99
N VAL A 60 -9.90 21.32 7.19
CA VAL A 60 -10.09 19.87 7.38
C VAL A 60 -9.38 19.03 6.29
N PHE A 61 -9.26 19.53 5.07
CA PHE A 61 -8.59 18.83 3.97
C PHE A 61 -7.11 18.55 4.23
N HIS A 62 -6.43 19.41 5.00
CA HIS A 62 -5.03 19.18 5.37
C HIS A 62 -4.91 18.02 6.36
N PHE A 63 -5.81 17.95 7.34
CA PHE A 63 -5.85 16.83 8.29
C PHE A 63 -6.20 15.51 7.60
N LEU A 64 -7.12 15.55 6.64
CA LEU A 64 -7.41 14.40 5.78
C LEU A 64 -6.19 13.97 4.97
N ALA A 65 -5.48 14.91 4.33
CA ALA A 65 -4.29 14.61 3.57
C ALA A 65 -3.20 13.95 4.43
N VAL A 66 -2.95 14.48 5.63
CA VAL A 66 -1.99 13.89 6.59
C VAL A 66 -2.43 12.50 7.03
N GLY A 67 -3.70 12.31 7.36
CA GLY A 67 -4.23 11.01 7.76
C GLY A 67 -4.12 9.97 6.64
N ILE A 68 -4.60 10.29 5.44
CA ILE A 68 -4.55 9.39 4.28
C ILE A 68 -3.09 9.05 3.94
N PHE A 69 -2.21 10.05 3.89
CA PHE A 69 -0.79 9.85 3.58
C PHE A 69 -0.10 9.01 4.65
N GLY A 70 -0.27 9.36 5.93
CA GLY A 70 0.35 8.66 7.06
C GLY A 70 -0.04 7.18 7.13
N PHE A 71 -1.31 6.86 6.89
CA PHE A 71 -1.76 5.46 6.88
C PHE A 71 -1.36 4.69 5.62
N ASN A 72 -1.14 5.37 4.49
CA ASN A 72 -0.69 4.74 3.25
C ASN A 72 0.83 4.65 3.09
N ILE A 73 1.62 5.39 3.88
CA ILE A 73 3.08 5.43 3.73
C ILE A 73 3.72 4.05 3.92
N LYS A 74 3.18 3.24 4.84
CA LYS A 74 3.65 1.86 5.06
C LYS A 74 3.44 1.00 3.82
N ASN A 75 2.32 1.14 3.13
CA ASN A 75 2.03 0.37 1.91
C ASN A 75 2.92 0.84 0.76
N TYR A 76 3.21 2.14 0.69
CA TYR A 76 4.14 2.69 -0.29
C TYR A 76 5.56 2.15 -0.11
N VAL A 77 6.08 2.13 1.12
CA VAL A 77 7.43 1.61 1.42
C VAL A 77 7.52 0.09 1.20
N ASN A 78 6.47 -0.65 1.52
CA ASN A 78 6.46 -2.11 1.40
C ASN A 78 6.03 -2.63 0.01
N ARG A 79 5.79 -1.75 -0.98
CA ARG A 79 5.28 -2.14 -2.31
C ARG A 79 6.19 -3.11 -3.09
N HIS A 80 7.46 -3.19 -2.71
CA HIS A 80 8.45 -4.08 -3.34
C HIS A 80 8.68 -5.37 -2.55
N LYS A 81 7.98 -5.59 -1.44
CA LYS A 81 8.10 -6.84 -0.69
C LYS A 81 7.51 -7.98 -1.50
N VAL A 82 8.22 -9.10 -1.47
CA VAL A 82 7.78 -10.36 -2.04
C VAL A 82 6.42 -10.71 -1.40
N LYS A 83 5.50 -11.31 -2.17
CA LYS A 83 4.21 -11.76 -1.62
C LYS A 83 4.47 -12.60 -0.36
N PRO A 84 3.73 -12.35 0.74
CA PRO A 84 3.97 -13.03 2.01
C PRO A 84 3.88 -14.57 1.89
N GLU A 85 3.09 -15.06 0.93
CA GLU A 85 3.01 -16.49 0.58
C GLU A 85 4.36 -17.07 0.15
N ILE A 86 5.13 -16.34 -0.66
CA ILE A 86 6.45 -16.78 -1.15
C ILE A 86 7.47 -16.68 -0.02
N GLU A 87 7.41 -15.62 0.79
CA GLU A 87 8.28 -15.45 1.96
C GLU A 87 8.07 -16.61 2.97
N ASN A 88 6.81 -16.95 3.26
CA ASN A 88 6.46 -18.10 4.11
C ASN A 88 6.94 -19.43 3.52
N ALA A 89 6.83 -19.62 2.20
CA ALA A 89 7.30 -20.83 1.54
C ALA A 89 8.83 -20.96 1.62
N ILE A 90 9.58 -19.86 1.48
CA ILE A 90 11.04 -19.84 1.67
C ILE A 90 11.39 -20.23 3.11
N LEU A 91 10.76 -19.59 4.10
CA LEU A 91 10.99 -19.88 5.52
C LEU A 91 10.70 -21.36 5.85
N LEU A 92 9.68 -21.95 5.25
CA LEU A 92 9.33 -23.36 5.45
C LEU A 92 10.40 -24.30 4.88
N ILE A 93 10.97 -23.99 3.71
CA ILE A 93 12.08 -24.76 3.13
C ILE A 93 13.33 -24.66 4.04
N GLU A 94 13.65 -23.47 4.53
CA GLU A 94 14.78 -23.26 5.45
C GLU A 94 14.58 -24.00 6.78
N GLN A 95 13.36 -23.98 7.32
CA GLN A 95 13.01 -24.71 8.54
C GLN A 95 13.16 -26.23 8.33
N GLN A 96 12.71 -26.78 7.21
CA GLN A 96 12.86 -28.21 6.92
C GLN A 96 14.31 -28.61 6.69
N LEU A 97 15.13 -27.75 6.08
CA LEU A 97 16.56 -27.95 5.91
C LEU A 97 17.31 -27.96 7.25
N SER A 98 17.01 -26.99 8.13
CA SER A 98 17.62 -26.90 9.46
C SER A 98 17.22 -28.06 10.38
N GLN A 99 16.01 -28.60 10.21
CA GLN A 99 15.53 -29.80 10.92
C GLN A 99 16.07 -31.11 10.33
N GLY A 100 16.87 -31.08 9.27
CA GLY A 100 17.38 -32.28 8.61
C GLY A 100 16.32 -33.12 7.88
N LYS A 101 15.11 -32.56 7.68
CA LYS A 101 14.01 -33.21 6.94
C LYS A 101 14.20 -33.12 5.43
N LEU A 102 15.06 -32.21 4.98
CA LEU A 102 15.46 -32.02 3.59
C LEU A 102 16.97 -32.03 3.48
N THR A 103 17.48 -32.65 2.42
CA THR A 103 18.86 -32.46 1.99
C THR A 103 19.02 -31.12 1.26
N ARG A 104 20.26 -30.62 1.16
CA ARG A 104 20.56 -29.38 0.41
C ARG A 104 20.14 -29.46 -1.06
N ILE A 105 20.20 -30.64 -1.67
CA ILE A 105 19.84 -30.85 -3.07
C ILE A 105 18.32 -30.74 -3.24
N GLU A 106 17.56 -31.39 -2.36
CA GLU A 106 16.10 -31.32 -2.39
C GLU A 106 15.60 -29.90 -2.09
N ALA A 107 16.20 -29.21 -1.12
CA ALA A 107 15.90 -27.80 -0.85
C ALA A 107 16.14 -26.92 -2.09
N LYS A 108 17.25 -27.13 -2.82
CA LYS A 108 17.55 -26.43 -4.08
C LYS A 108 16.49 -26.69 -5.15
N GLN A 109 15.96 -27.91 -5.23
CA GLN A 109 14.88 -28.25 -6.14
C GLN A 109 13.56 -27.58 -5.74
N GLN A 110 13.23 -27.55 -4.45
CA GLN A 110 12.05 -26.84 -3.94
C GLN A 110 12.10 -25.34 -4.23
N TYR A 111 13.26 -24.70 -4.07
CA TYR A 111 13.43 -23.30 -4.45
C TYR A 111 13.17 -23.06 -5.94
N ARG A 112 13.68 -23.94 -6.82
CA ARG A 112 13.43 -23.83 -8.27
C ARG A 112 11.96 -23.97 -8.61
N LEU A 113 11.25 -24.90 -7.96
CA LEU A 113 9.82 -25.09 -8.13
C LEU A 113 9.03 -23.86 -7.66
N LEU A 114 9.39 -23.30 -6.51
CA LEU A 114 8.77 -22.08 -5.98
C LEU A 114 8.95 -20.90 -6.94
N ILE A 115 10.17 -20.71 -7.47
CA ILE A 115 10.45 -19.65 -8.45
C ILE A 115 9.63 -19.87 -9.72
N SER A 116 9.59 -21.10 -10.25
CA SER A 116 8.82 -21.41 -11.47
C SER A 116 7.34 -21.08 -11.29
N LYS A 117 6.73 -21.49 -10.18
CA LYS A 117 5.33 -21.18 -9.86
C LYS A 117 5.10 -19.69 -9.65
N ALA A 118 6.03 -18.98 -9.01
CA ALA A 118 5.93 -17.54 -8.80
C ALA A 118 5.96 -16.77 -10.13
N VAL A 119 6.84 -17.17 -11.07
CA VAL A 119 6.93 -16.59 -12.42
C VAL A 119 5.66 -16.89 -13.23
N GLU A 120 5.18 -18.13 -13.19
CA GLU A 120 3.94 -18.54 -13.86
C GLU A 120 2.73 -17.74 -13.35
N ASN A 121 2.56 -17.62 -12.03
CA ASN A 121 1.49 -16.82 -11.44
C ASN A 121 1.60 -15.33 -11.78
N ALA A 122 2.82 -14.79 -11.90
CA ALA A 122 3.03 -13.39 -12.31
C ALA A 122 2.63 -13.18 -13.78
N ARG A 123 2.88 -14.15 -14.67
CA ARG A 123 2.44 -14.09 -16.07
C ARG A 123 0.92 -14.07 -16.18
N PHE A 124 0.23 -14.98 -15.49
CA PHE A 124 -1.24 -15.02 -15.50
C PHE A 124 -1.88 -13.73 -14.96
N GLN A 125 -1.30 -13.11 -13.93
CA GLN A 125 -1.79 -11.82 -13.42
C GLN A 125 -1.61 -10.67 -14.43
N ASN A 126 -0.50 -10.66 -15.18
CA ASN A 126 -0.26 -9.66 -16.21
C ASN A 126 -1.21 -9.84 -17.41
N GLU A 127 -1.41 -11.09 -17.86
CA GLU A 127 -2.35 -11.40 -18.95
C GLU A 127 -3.79 -11.01 -18.61
N GLN A 128 -4.24 -11.28 -17.38
CA GLN A 128 -5.57 -10.85 -16.92
C GLN A 128 -5.70 -9.32 -16.84
N GLN A 129 -4.63 -8.61 -16.45
CA GLN A 129 -4.61 -7.15 -16.48
C GLN A 129 -4.66 -6.59 -17.89
N ASP A 130 -3.98 -7.22 -18.85
CA ASP A 130 -3.95 -6.76 -20.24
C ASP A 130 -5.28 -7.03 -20.97
N ILE A 131 -5.95 -8.16 -20.69
CA ILE A 131 -7.31 -8.43 -21.18
C ILE A 131 -8.31 -7.41 -20.61
N SER A 132 -8.17 -7.06 -19.31
CA SER A 132 -9.02 -6.04 -18.67
C SER A 132 -8.78 -4.63 -19.22
N ARG A 133 -7.61 -4.38 -19.81
CA ARG A 133 -7.24 -3.11 -20.46
C ARG A 133 -7.65 -3.03 -21.93
N SER A 134 -7.82 -4.16 -22.64
CA SER A 134 -8.26 -4.16 -24.04
C SER A 134 -9.78 -4.10 -24.21
N GLN A 135 -10.54 -4.39 -23.14
CA GLN A 135 -12.01 -4.33 -23.12
C GLN A 135 -12.58 -2.98 -22.64
N ASN A 136 -11.71 -2.05 -22.24
CA ASN A 136 -12.07 -0.67 -21.86
C ASN A 136 -11.43 0.32 -22.83
#